data_AF-A0A945CLE4-F1
#
_entry.id   AF-A0A945CLE4-F1
#
_cell.length_a   1.000
_cell.length_b   1.000
_cell.length_c   1.000
_cell.angle_alpha   90.00
_cell.angle_beta   90.00
_cell.angle_gamma   90.00
#
_symmetry.space_group_name_H-M   'P 1'
#
loop_
_entity.id
_entity.type
_entity.pdbx_description
1 polymer ?
#
loop_
_entity_poly.entity_id
_entity_poly.type
_entity_poly.pdbx_seq_one_letter_code
_entity_poly.pdbx_strand_id
1 'polypeptide(L)'
;EGAGVIQPTLWESEPGQVHMLTRSTCGSICRSDSHDGGRTWTPLYQTRLPNNNSGIDLARLDNGSLALVCNPVPRRIRTPLAILLSDDNGRTWPRRLDIETEEGEYSYPAIIPTRVGMAITYSWKRAHIAFWMGSVERIAEEHTDSH
;
A
#
# COMPACT_ATOMS: atom_id res chain seq x y z
N GLU A 1 21.94 6.64 -12.90
CA GLU A 1 21.56 6.30 -11.51
C GLU A 1 20.30 5.45 -11.53
N GLY A 2 20.20 4.41 -10.71
CA GLY A 2 19.03 3.52 -10.68
C GLY A 2 17.90 4.08 -9.81
N ALA A 3 16.68 3.56 -9.98
CA ALA A 3 15.47 4.02 -9.27
C ALA A 3 15.43 3.74 -7.75
N GLY A 4 16.54 3.26 -7.15
CA GLY A 4 16.69 3.06 -5.70
C GLY A 4 15.50 2.36 -5.07
N VAL A 5 15.22 1.11 -5.48
CA VAL A 5 14.08 0.33 -5.00
C VAL A 5 14.48 -0.53 -3.80
N ILE A 6 13.70 -0.44 -2.73
CA ILE A 6 13.89 -1.19 -1.49
C ILE A 6 12.53 -1.45 -0.83
N GLN A 7 12.49 -2.26 0.23
CA GLN A 7 11.28 -2.50 1.04
C GLN A 7 10.08 -2.94 0.19
N PRO A 8 10.16 -4.13 -0.45
CA PRO A 8 9.03 -4.67 -1.21
C PRO A 8 7.92 -5.13 -0.26
N THR A 9 6.69 -5.10 -0.77
CA THR A 9 5.55 -5.85 -0.24
C THR A 9 5.01 -6.74 -1.36
N LEU A 10 4.56 -7.96 -1.02
CA LEU A 10 4.28 -9.01 -1.99
C LEU A 10 2.90 -9.64 -1.76
N TRP A 11 2.29 -10.13 -2.82
CA TRP A 11 1.11 -10.98 -2.76
C TRP A 11 1.09 -11.98 -3.91
N GLU A 12 0.35 -13.06 -3.75
CA GLU A 12 0.11 -14.06 -4.79
C GLU A 12 -1.34 -13.96 -5.25
N SER A 13 -1.56 -13.80 -6.56
CA SER A 13 -2.91 -13.70 -7.13
C SER A 13 -3.50 -15.06 -7.46
N GLU A 14 -2.64 -15.97 -7.93
CA GLU A 14 -2.92 -17.35 -8.31
C GLU A 14 -1.63 -18.18 -8.06
N PRO A 15 -1.71 -19.51 -7.92
CA PRO A 15 -0.53 -20.34 -7.66
C PRO A 15 0.63 -20.07 -8.64
N GLY A 16 1.77 -19.64 -8.13
CA GLY A 16 2.98 -19.28 -8.88
C GLY A 16 3.00 -17.84 -9.43
N GLN A 17 1.89 -17.11 -9.36
CA GLN A 17 1.74 -15.73 -9.86
C GLN A 17 1.93 -14.73 -8.71
N VAL A 18 3.20 -14.42 -8.43
CA VAL A 18 3.58 -13.53 -7.33
C VAL A 18 3.84 -12.12 -7.87
N HIS A 19 3.40 -11.12 -7.13
CA HIS A 19 3.57 -9.72 -7.47
C HIS A 19 4.29 -9.01 -6.34
N MET A 20 5.06 -7.97 -6.67
CA MET A 20 5.63 -7.08 -5.68
C MET A 20 5.36 -5.62 -6.01
N LEU A 21 5.11 -4.82 -4.98
CA LEU A 21 5.23 -3.36 -5.03
C LEU A 21 6.46 -2.94 -4.22
N THR A 22 7.19 -1.96 -4.71
CA THR A 22 8.40 -1.45 -4.04
C THR A 22 8.31 0.05 -3.81
N ARG A 23 8.74 0.50 -2.63
CA ARG A 23 9.19 1.87 -2.43
C ARG A 23 10.31 2.18 -3.42
N SER A 24 10.35 3.41 -3.94
CA SER A 24 11.37 3.85 -4.89
C SER A 24 11.82 5.29 -4.65
N THR A 25 12.94 5.68 -5.26
CA THR A 25 13.38 7.08 -5.33
C THR A 25 12.93 7.79 -6.61
N CYS A 26 12.29 7.08 -7.56
CA CYS A 26 11.85 7.65 -8.83
C CYS A 26 10.46 8.32 -8.78
N GLY A 27 9.90 8.51 -7.58
CA GLY A 27 8.65 9.26 -7.37
C GLY A 27 7.37 8.45 -7.58
N SER A 28 7.47 7.16 -7.90
CA SER A 28 6.31 6.26 -8.09
C SER A 28 6.55 4.92 -7.39
N ILE A 29 5.49 4.29 -6.88
CA ILE A 29 5.60 2.88 -6.47
C ILE A 29 5.90 2.08 -7.74
N CYS A 30 6.94 1.25 -7.69
CA CYS A 30 7.29 0.36 -8.80
C CYS A 30 6.69 -1.02 -8.55
N ARG A 31 6.41 -1.73 -9.63
CA ARG A 31 5.90 -3.09 -9.63
C ARG A 31 6.82 -4.02 -10.41
N SER A 32 6.89 -5.26 -9.96
CA SER A 32 7.47 -6.38 -10.71
C SER A 32 6.62 -7.61 -10.45
N ASP A 33 6.59 -8.52 -11.42
CA ASP A 33 5.75 -9.70 -11.41
C ASP A 33 6.60 -10.94 -11.64
N SER A 34 6.21 -12.04 -11.01
CA SER A 34 6.81 -13.36 -11.16
C SER A 34 5.74 -14.35 -11.63
N HIS A 35 6.15 -15.24 -12.52
CA HIS A 35 5.32 -16.29 -13.09
C HIS A 35 5.80 -17.70 -12.70
N ASP A 36 6.72 -17.79 -11.75
CA ASP A 36 7.38 -19.02 -11.34
C ASP A 36 7.56 -19.14 -9.82
N GLY A 37 6.65 -18.52 -9.06
CA GLY A 37 6.65 -18.57 -7.59
C GLY A 37 7.75 -17.70 -6.94
N GLY A 38 8.13 -16.60 -7.59
CA GLY A 38 9.12 -15.64 -7.07
C GLY A 38 10.57 -15.98 -7.39
N ARG A 39 10.85 -16.94 -8.29
CA ARG A 39 12.23 -17.32 -8.66
C ARG A 39 12.82 -16.32 -9.66
N THR A 40 12.03 -15.91 -10.63
CA THR A 40 12.37 -14.85 -11.59
C THR A 40 11.30 -13.77 -11.60
N TRP A 41 11.73 -12.57 -12.00
CA TRP A 41 10.94 -11.36 -11.90
C TRP A 41 11.05 -10.56 -13.20
N THR A 42 9.96 -9.96 -13.63
CA THR A 42 9.95 -9.01 -14.74
C THR A 42 10.77 -7.75 -14.37
N PRO A 43 11.30 -7.02 -15.35
CA PRO A 43 11.87 -5.70 -15.08
C PRO A 43 10.87 -4.81 -14.33
N LEU A 44 11.36 -4.05 -13.35
CA LEU A 44 10.53 -3.10 -12.62
C LEU A 44 9.92 -2.06 -13.54
N TYR A 45 8.64 -1.80 -13.37
CA TYR A 45 7.91 -0.75 -14.08
C TYR A 45 7.16 0.15 -13.10
N GLN A 46 6.99 1.42 -13.45
CA GLN A 46 6.28 2.39 -12.62
C GLN A 46 4.78 2.15 -12.66
N THR A 47 4.13 2.22 -11.50
CA THR A 47 2.68 2.29 -11.39
C THR A 47 2.21 3.74 -11.48
N ARG A 48 0.89 3.96 -11.43
CA ARG A 48 0.30 5.32 -11.31
C ARG A 48 0.31 5.86 -9.87
N LEU A 49 0.70 5.04 -8.89
CA LEU A 49 0.73 5.46 -7.49
C LEU A 49 2.02 6.24 -7.21
N PRO A 50 1.91 7.45 -6.63
CA PRO A 50 3.10 8.20 -6.24
C PRO A 50 3.81 7.49 -5.09
N ASN A 51 5.13 7.67 -5.02
CA ASN A 51 5.91 7.31 -3.84
C ASN A 51 6.84 8.46 -3.46
N ASN A 52 6.58 9.06 -2.31
CA ASN A 52 7.38 10.11 -1.70
C ASN A 52 8.68 9.59 -1.03
N ASN A 53 9.17 8.41 -1.41
CA ASN A 53 10.24 7.69 -0.74
C ASN A 53 9.91 7.27 0.71
N SER A 54 8.63 7.01 1.01
CA SER A 54 8.19 6.41 2.28
C SER A 54 7.88 4.93 2.11
N GLY A 55 7.97 4.19 3.22
CA GLY A 55 7.63 2.78 3.26
C GLY A 55 6.17 2.54 2.91
N ILE A 56 5.91 1.36 2.37
CA ILE A 56 4.57 0.88 1.99
C ILE A 56 4.42 -0.53 2.53
N ASP A 57 3.19 -0.96 2.77
CA ASP A 57 2.89 -2.37 3.00
C ASP A 57 1.49 -2.72 2.49
N LEU A 58 1.30 -3.97 2.08
CA LEU A 58 0.10 -4.45 1.42
C LEU A 58 -0.33 -5.79 2.00
N ALA A 59 -1.65 -5.97 2.15
CA ALA A 59 -2.26 -7.26 2.43
C ALA A 59 -3.27 -7.63 1.34
N ARG A 60 -3.30 -8.92 0.97
CA ARG A 60 -4.45 -9.51 0.27
C ARG A 60 -5.47 -9.94 1.31
N LEU A 61 -6.70 -9.48 1.16
CA LEU A 61 -7.80 -9.74 2.08
C LEU A 61 -8.55 -11.03 1.68
N ASP A 62 -9.38 -11.56 2.59
CA ASP A 62 -10.11 -12.82 2.40
C ASP A 62 -11.08 -12.77 1.20
N ASN A 63 -11.59 -11.59 0.85
CA ASN A 63 -12.44 -11.38 -0.31
C ASN A 63 -11.67 -11.27 -1.65
N GLY A 64 -10.33 -11.41 -1.61
CA GLY A 64 -9.44 -11.31 -2.76
C GLY A 64 -8.96 -9.89 -3.11
N SER A 65 -9.55 -8.85 -2.52
CA SER A 65 -9.10 -7.47 -2.70
C SER A 65 -7.71 -7.26 -2.07
N LEU A 66 -6.98 -6.27 -2.57
CA LEU A 66 -5.72 -5.81 -1.98
C LEU A 66 -5.97 -4.53 -1.17
N ALA A 67 -5.34 -4.42 -0.01
CA ALA A 67 -5.27 -3.21 0.80
C ALA A 67 -3.81 -2.75 0.91
N LEU A 68 -3.51 -1.58 0.37
CA LEU A 68 -2.19 -0.95 0.40
C LEU A 68 -2.20 0.22 1.37
N VAL A 69 -1.26 0.24 2.31
CA VAL A 69 -1.03 1.37 3.21
C VAL A 69 0.18 2.15 2.74
N CYS A 70 -0.01 3.43 2.42
CA CYS A 70 1.06 4.29 1.90
C CYS A 70 0.79 5.78 2.16
N ASN A 71 1.75 6.62 1.79
CA ASN A 71 1.56 8.08 1.69
C ASN A 71 1.35 8.44 0.20
N PRO A 72 0.10 8.56 -0.29
CA PRO A 72 -0.19 8.67 -1.73
C PRO A 72 -0.02 10.09 -2.25
N VAL A 73 1.13 10.71 -2.00
CA VAL A 73 1.47 12.07 -2.41
C VAL A 73 2.85 12.13 -3.07
N PRO A 74 3.07 13.00 -4.07
CA PRO A 74 4.36 13.09 -4.77
C PRO A 74 5.41 13.89 -3.97
N ARG A 75 4.97 14.71 -3.00
CA ARG A 75 5.86 15.54 -2.18
C ARG A 75 6.50 14.69 -1.09
N ARG A 76 7.73 15.04 -0.66
CA ARG A 76 8.47 14.39 0.45
C ARG A 76 7.84 14.62 1.85
N ILE A 77 6.53 14.81 1.91
CA ILE A 77 5.74 14.91 3.15
C ILE A 77 5.12 13.54 3.43
N ARG A 78 5.05 13.15 4.70
CA ARG A 78 4.57 11.84 5.17
C ARG A 78 3.15 11.90 5.72
N THR A 79 2.34 12.76 5.11
CA THR A 79 0.92 12.99 5.42
C THR A 79 0.18 13.22 4.10
N PRO A 80 -1.01 12.62 3.89
CA PRO A 80 -1.68 11.69 4.80
C PRO A 80 -1.05 10.29 4.80
N LEU A 81 -1.37 9.49 5.82
CA LEU A 81 -1.27 8.03 5.74
C LEU A 81 -2.63 7.49 5.29
N ALA A 82 -2.64 6.69 4.23
CA ALA A 82 -3.88 6.25 3.60
C ALA A 82 -3.88 4.73 3.37
N ILE A 83 -5.08 4.15 3.44
CA ILE A 83 -5.40 2.81 2.97
C ILE A 83 -6.01 2.94 1.58
N LEU A 84 -5.44 2.27 0.58
CA LEU A 84 -5.99 2.20 -0.77
C LEU A 84 -6.47 0.77 -1.04
N LEU A 85 -7.61 0.60 -1.71
CA LEU A 85 -8.12 -0.72 -2.08
C LEU A 85 -8.08 -0.96 -3.59
N SER A 86 -7.73 -2.18 -3.98
CA SER A 86 -7.73 -2.65 -5.36
C SER A 86 -8.47 -3.98 -5.47
N ASP A 87 -9.35 -4.07 -6.45
CA ASP A 87 -10.10 -5.30 -6.78
C ASP A 87 -9.64 -5.94 -8.09
N ASP A 88 -8.61 -5.37 -8.74
CA ASP A 88 -8.14 -5.75 -10.07
C ASP A 88 -6.65 -6.14 -10.07
N ASN A 89 -6.23 -6.81 -8.99
CA ASN A 89 -4.87 -7.30 -8.80
C ASN A 89 -3.81 -6.17 -8.83
N GLY A 90 -4.12 -5.05 -8.17
CA GLY A 90 -3.20 -3.92 -7.98
C GLY A 90 -3.01 -3.06 -9.23
N ARG A 91 -3.91 -3.12 -10.21
CA ARG A 91 -3.83 -2.32 -11.44
C ARG A 91 -4.43 -0.92 -11.23
N THR A 92 -5.55 -0.84 -10.51
CA THR A 92 -6.22 0.41 -10.12
C THR A 92 -6.54 0.41 -8.63
N TRP A 93 -6.68 1.63 -8.08
CA TRP A 93 -6.85 1.89 -6.65
C TRP A 93 -7.95 2.94 -6.42
N PRO A 94 -9.22 2.63 -6.77
CA PRO A 94 -10.29 3.62 -6.80
C PRO A 94 -10.77 4.04 -5.40
N ARG A 95 -10.59 3.19 -4.38
CA ARG A 95 -11.04 3.43 -3.01
C ARG A 95 -9.86 3.76 -2.11
N ARG A 96 -10.11 4.66 -1.15
CA ARG A 96 -9.12 5.32 -0.29
C ARG A 96 -9.72 5.76 1.04
N LEU A 97 -9.06 5.45 2.14
CA LEU A 97 -9.35 6.01 3.46
C LEU A 97 -8.08 6.66 4.03
N ASP A 98 -8.14 7.95 4.36
CA ASP A 98 -7.05 8.62 5.08
C ASP A 98 -7.20 8.36 6.57
N ILE A 99 -6.25 7.62 7.16
CA ILE A 99 -6.26 7.28 8.59
C ILE A 99 -5.49 8.29 9.44
N GLU A 100 -4.67 9.13 8.80
CA GLU A 100 -3.96 10.24 9.44
C GLU A 100 -3.90 11.44 8.47
N THR A 101 -4.54 12.55 8.83
CA THR A 101 -4.67 13.76 7.98
C THR A 101 -3.94 14.98 8.53
N GLU A 102 -3.71 15.02 9.84
CA GLU A 102 -3.07 16.14 10.52
C GLU A 102 -1.60 16.24 10.14
N GLU A 103 -1.04 17.46 10.14
CA GLU A 103 0.38 17.66 9.85
C GLU A 103 1.26 16.80 10.77
N GLY A 104 2.15 16.03 10.14
CA GLY A 104 3.01 15.10 10.83
C GLY A 104 3.84 14.19 9.92
N GLU A 105 4.51 13.25 10.59
CA GLU A 105 5.29 12.20 9.94
C GLU A 105 4.72 10.84 10.33
N TYR A 106 3.93 10.23 9.43
CA TYR A 106 3.38 8.89 9.60
C TYR A 106 4.07 7.95 8.62
N SER A 107 4.65 6.86 9.12
CA SER A 107 5.58 6.07 8.29
C SER A 107 5.73 4.63 8.73
N TYR A 108 6.32 3.84 7.84
CA TYR A 108 6.62 2.43 8.05
C TYR A 108 5.37 1.64 8.49
N PRO A 109 4.30 1.67 7.68
CA PRO A 109 3.14 0.87 7.97
C PRO A 109 3.49 -0.62 7.92
N ALA A 110 2.78 -1.41 8.71
CA ALA A 110 2.65 -2.84 8.57
C ALA A 110 1.16 -3.18 8.61
N ILE A 111 0.69 -4.04 7.71
CA ILE A 111 -0.72 -4.43 7.60
C ILE A 111 -0.87 -5.94 7.61
N ILE A 112 -1.89 -6.43 8.30
CA ILE A 112 -2.32 -7.83 8.23
C ILE A 112 -3.83 -7.94 8.00
N PRO A 113 -4.30 -8.95 7.24
CA PRO A 113 -5.71 -9.26 7.18
C PRO A 113 -6.18 -9.81 8.53
N THR A 114 -7.45 -9.60 8.84
CA THR A 114 -8.14 -10.12 10.01
C THR A 114 -9.49 -10.68 9.59
N ARG A 115 -10.15 -11.46 10.47
CA ARG A 115 -11.47 -12.04 10.18
C ARG A 115 -12.56 -11.01 9.85
N VAL A 116 -12.38 -9.75 10.26
CA VAL A 116 -13.37 -8.68 10.12
C VAL A 116 -12.85 -7.52 9.28
N GLY A 117 -11.69 -7.66 8.62
CA GLY A 117 -11.06 -6.57 7.88
C GLY A 117 -9.55 -6.62 7.93
N MET A 118 -8.92 -5.55 8.44
CA MET A 118 -7.47 -5.42 8.52
C MET A 118 -7.00 -4.72 9.79
N ALA A 119 -5.79 -5.03 10.21
CA ALA A 119 -5.09 -4.37 11.31
C ALA A 119 -3.80 -3.73 10.81
N ILE A 120 -3.52 -2.51 11.25
CA ILE A 120 -2.42 -1.70 10.76
C ILE A 120 -1.65 -1.14 11.94
N THR A 121 -0.31 -1.19 11.89
CA THR A 121 0.58 -0.45 12.79
C THR A 121 1.48 0.47 12.01
N TYR A 122 1.89 1.60 12.57
CA TYR A 122 2.78 2.55 11.91
C TYR A 122 3.48 3.45 12.94
N SER A 123 4.62 4.03 12.55
CA SER A 123 5.27 5.09 13.33
C SER A 123 4.44 6.38 13.25
N TRP A 124 4.06 6.93 14.40
CA TRP A 124 3.30 8.18 14.52
C TRP A 124 4.19 9.31 15.02
N LYS A 125 4.38 10.35 14.19
CA LYS A 125 5.18 11.57 14.46
C LYS A 125 6.55 11.30 15.10
N ARG A 126 7.16 10.16 14.76
CA ARG A 126 8.44 9.65 15.33
C ARG A 126 8.43 9.52 16.87
N ALA A 127 7.27 9.42 17.48
CA ALA A 127 7.10 9.40 18.94
C ALA A 127 6.69 8.03 19.47
N HIS A 128 5.76 7.35 18.78
CA HIS A 128 5.25 6.04 19.19
C HIS A 128 4.79 5.22 18.00
N ILE A 129 4.45 3.95 18.26
CA ILE A 129 3.74 3.11 17.29
C ILE A 129 2.24 3.28 17.53
N ALA A 130 1.52 3.68 16.50
CA ALA A 130 0.07 3.75 16.50
C ALA A 130 -0.53 2.48 15.90
N PHE A 131 -1.81 2.26 16.17
CA PHE A 131 -2.58 1.11 15.73
C PHE A 131 -3.94 1.55 15.17
N TRP A 132 -4.34 0.96 14.06
CA TRP A 132 -5.65 1.14 13.43
C TRP A 132 -6.24 -0.23 13.06
N MET A 133 -7.56 -0.37 13.17
CA MET A 133 -8.28 -1.58 12.74
C MET A 133 -9.66 -1.21 12.19
N GLY A 134 -10.07 -1.86 11.10
CA GLY A 134 -11.35 -1.61 10.46
C GLY A 134 -11.64 -2.57 9.30
N SER A 135 -12.87 -2.50 8.78
CA SER A 135 -13.36 -3.37 7.70
C SER A 135 -13.30 -2.70 6.33
N VAL A 136 -13.48 -3.49 5.27
CA VAL A 136 -13.52 -2.99 3.88
C VAL A 136 -14.77 -2.14 3.63
N GLU A 137 -15.89 -2.50 4.24
CA GLU A 137 -17.17 -1.81 4.13
C GLU A 137 -17.04 -0.38 4.62
N ARG A 138 -16.37 -0.18 5.76
CA ARG A 138 -16.07 1.15 6.30
C ARG A 138 -15.29 2.04 5.33
N ILE A 139 -14.35 1.46 4.57
CA ILE A 139 -13.57 2.21 3.56
C ILE A 139 -14.41 2.55 2.32
N ALA A 140 -15.38 1.69 1.97
CA ALA A 140 -16.25 1.90 0.82
C ALA A 140 -17.35 2.96 1.11
N GLU A 141 -17.86 3.01 2.33
CA GLU A 141 -18.89 3.96 2.76
C GLU A 141 -18.37 5.41 2.74
N GLU A 142 -17.17 5.66 3.28
CA GLU A 142 -16.56 7.01 3.31
C GLU A 142 -16.21 7.56 1.91
N HIS A 143 -16.11 6.70 0.88
CA HIS A 143 -15.97 7.14 -0.52
C HIS A 143 -17.25 7.75 -1.10
N THR A 144 -18.40 7.28 -0.64
CA THR A 144 -19.70 7.63 -1.23
C THR A 144 -20.21 8.98 -0.74
N ASP A 145 -19.81 9.40 0.47
CA ASP A 145 -20.23 10.66 1.10
C ASP A 145 -19.41 11.89 0.66
N SER A 146 -18.52 11.73 -0.33
CA SER A 146 -17.61 12.79 -0.82
C SER A 146 -18.02 13.39 -2.17
N HIS A 147 -19.28 13.24 -2.60
CA HIS A 147 -19.83 13.83 -3.83
C HIS A 147 -21.00 14.77 -3.57
#